data_AF-A0AAW1Y6H2-F1
#
_entry.id   AF-A0AAW1Y6H2-F1
#
_cell.length_a   1.000
_cell.length_b   1.000
_cell.length_c   1.000
_cell.angle_alpha   90.00
_cell.angle_beta   90.00
_cell.angle_gamma   90.00
#
_symmetry.space_group_name_H-M   'P 1'
#
loop_
_entity.id
_entity.type
_entity.pdbx_description
1 polymer ?
#
loop_
_entity_poly.entity_id
_entity_poly.type
_entity_poly.pdbx_seq_one_letter_code
_entity_poly.pdbx_strand_id
1 'polypeptide(L)'
;MPATLRRVLTATLRRPNILSTLYSRRVNPEPSFPFTLSSLYHRLISSSAAQNPPDSFRTRTPLEKQFETWVQKLKPGFGPPDVDEALKAQSDPDLALDIFRWTAQQRNYKHDQATYLTMIKILINGRRYRQAETLLEEVIAGACEISVPLYNSIIRFCCGRKMLFNRAFDVYKKMLNSEDCKPTLETYALLLNSLLRRFHNMHVCYVYLRAVRSLAKQMKASGVIPDTFVLNMIIKAYSKCLEVDEALKVFREMGLYGCEPNAYTYGYIAKGLCEKGRVGQGLGFYKEMRGKGLVPSSSTYMIVICSLAMERRYEDATEVLFDMLSNAMSPDLLTYKTLLEGLCRDGKGEEAFDLLENFRSRDRAMNEKTYKTLLNTLHFVNRE
;
A
#
# COMPACT_ATOMS: atom_id res chain seq x y z
N MET A 1 33.92 -14.99 -19.29
CA MET A 1 33.21 -13.73 -19.63
C MET A 1 34.25 -12.61 -19.79
N PRO A 2 34.38 -11.95 -20.96
CA PRO A 2 35.56 -11.17 -21.32
C PRO A 2 35.61 -9.75 -20.72
N ALA A 3 36.84 -9.22 -20.62
CA ALA A 3 37.28 -8.00 -19.95
C ALA A 3 36.83 -6.65 -20.58
N THR A 4 35.74 -6.62 -21.34
CA THR A 4 35.27 -5.41 -22.06
C THR A 4 34.28 -4.55 -21.27
N LEU A 5 33.73 -5.03 -20.14
CA LEU A 5 32.80 -4.26 -19.31
C LEU A 5 33.46 -3.37 -18.24
N ARG A 6 34.77 -3.50 -18.02
CA ARG A 6 35.51 -2.72 -16.99
C ARG A 6 35.96 -1.33 -17.46
N ARG A 7 35.92 -1.05 -18.78
CA ARG A 7 36.34 0.23 -19.37
C ARG A 7 35.23 1.28 -19.46
N VAL A 8 33.96 0.91 -19.27
CA VAL A 8 32.82 1.87 -19.27
C VAL A 8 32.58 2.46 -17.88
N LEU A 9 33.09 1.82 -16.81
CA LEU A 9 32.90 2.26 -15.42
C LEU A 9 33.99 3.21 -14.89
N THR A 10 35.03 3.52 -15.67
CA THR A 10 36.15 4.37 -15.25
C THR A 10 36.20 5.75 -15.92
N ALA A 11 35.18 6.12 -16.71
CA ALA A 11 35.16 7.38 -17.47
C ALA A 11 34.26 8.48 -16.88
N THR A 12 33.54 8.25 -15.77
CA THR A 12 32.65 9.26 -15.15
C THR A 12 33.16 9.82 -13.83
N LEU A 13 34.38 9.44 -13.40
CA LEU A 13 35.02 9.94 -12.19
C LEU A 13 36.34 10.64 -12.53
N ARG A 14 36.26 11.89 -12.99
CA ARG A 14 37.34 12.90 -12.93
C ARG A 14 36.85 14.23 -13.50
N ARG A 15 36.42 15.16 -12.64
CA ARG A 15 37.17 16.39 -12.31
C ARG A 15 36.37 17.32 -11.37
N PRO A 16 37.08 18.20 -10.63
CA PRO A 16 36.70 18.70 -9.31
C PRO A 16 36.28 20.19 -9.29
N ASN A 17 35.81 20.62 -8.12
CA ASN A 17 35.83 21.99 -7.58
C ASN A 17 35.18 23.12 -8.40
N ILE A 18 33.96 23.50 -8.00
CA ILE A 18 33.51 24.90 -8.02
C ILE A 18 32.82 25.19 -6.67
N LEU A 19 33.65 25.41 -5.64
CA LEU A 19 33.28 26.07 -4.39
C LEU A 19 34.06 27.40 -4.35
N SER A 20 33.52 28.47 -4.96
CA SER A 20 33.91 29.86 -4.66
C SER A 20 33.19 30.83 -5.59
N THR A 21 31.93 31.14 -5.29
CA THR A 21 31.13 32.33 -5.71
C THR A 21 29.69 31.96 -5.42
N LEU A 22 29.07 32.35 -4.31
CA LEU A 22 28.61 33.70 -4.04
C LEU A 22 28.26 33.81 -2.55
N TYR A 23 29.27 34.05 -1.70
CA TYR A 23 29.03 34.70 -0.41
C TYR A 23 28.90 36.20 -0.71
N SER A 24 27.66 36.67 -0.82
CA SER A 24 27.25 38.07 -0.55
C SER A 24 25.86 38.31 -1.14
N ARG A 25 24.81 38.27 -0.30
CA ARG A 25 23.86 39.39 -0.16
C ARG A 25 22.77 39.07 0.86
N ARG A 26 22.89 39.79 1.99
CA ARG A 26 21.85 40.48 2.77
C ARG A 26 20.52 39.78 3.10
N VAL A 27 20.33 39.66 4.40
CA VAL A 27 19.08 39.63 5.19
C VAL A 27 18.00 40.57 4.63
N ASN A 28 16.77 40.06 4.40
CA ASN A 28 15.45 40.70 4.67
C ASN A 28 14.25 39.82 4.20
N PRO A 29 12.99 40.10 4.63
CA PRO A 29 12.14 39.15 5.36
C PRO A 29 11.00 38.47 4.56
N GLU A 30 10.38 37.47 5.21
CA GLU A 30 9.13 36.69 4.94
C GLU A 30 8.67 36.44 3.49
N PRO A 31 8.39 35.17 3.10
CA PRO A 31 7.84 34.87 1.78
C PRO A 31 6.32 35.11 1.73
N SER A 32 5.91 36.13 0.99
CA SER A 32 4.55 36.30 0.49
C SER A 32 4.21 35.19 -0.52
N PHE A 33 3.18 34.40 -0.26
CA PHE A 33 2.70 33.34 -1.16
C PHE A 33 1.68 33.87 -2.19
N PRO A 34 1.72 33.42 -3.46
CA PRO A 34 0.77 33.84 -4.49
C PRO A 34 -0.53 33.03 -4.38
N PHE A 35 -1.61 33.71 -4.00
CA PHE A 35 -2.96 33.15 -3.88
C PHE A 35 -3.66 33.07 -5.25
N THR A 36 -4.22 31.92 -5.59
CA THR A 36 -5.35 31.85 -6.53
C THR A 36 -6.60 31.50 -5.73
N LEU A 37 -7.46 32.51 -5.53
CA LEU A 37 -8.59 32.52 -4.60
C LEU A 37 -9.89 31.99 -5.23
N SER A 38 -10.70 31.29 -4.42
CA SER A 38 -12.10 30.93 -4.73
C SER A 38 -12.96 32.21 -4.84
N SER A 39 -13.87 32.24 -5.82
CA SER A 39 -14.62 33.46 -6.19
C SER A 39 -15.79 33.81 -5.25
N LEU A 40 -16.31 32.84 -4.47
CA LEU A 40 -17.47 33.07 -3.59
C LEU A 40 -17.07 33.84 -2.32
N TYR A 41 -15.88 33.52 -1.81
CA TYR A 41 -15.27 34.11 -0.63
C TYR A 41 -14.99 35.62 -0.78
N HIS A 42 -14.41 36.06 -1.91
CA HIS A 42 -14.08 37.48 -2.11
C HIS A 42 -15.33 38.37 -2.28
N ARG A 43 -16.42 37.84 -2.85
CA ARG A 43 -17.64 38.61 -3.15
C ARG A 43 -18.37 39.12 -1.90
N LEU A 44 -18.26 38.40 -0.79
CA LEU A 44 -18.88 38.79 0.49
C LEU A 44 -17.99 39.74 1.32
N ILE A 45 -16.68 39.79 1.07
CA ILE A 45 -15.79 40.74 1.75
C ILE A 45 -15.87 42.11 1.07
N SER A 46 -15.99 42.15 -0.26
CA SER A 46 -16.13 43.40 -1.02
C SER A 46 -17.41 44.18 -0.70
N SER A 47 -18.41 43.58 -0.05
CA SER A 47 -19.62 44.30 0.37
C SER A 47 -19.45 45.08 1.69
N SER A 48 -18.32 44.93 2.39
CA SER A 48 -18.08 45.59 3.69
C SER A 48 -17.16 46.80 3.66
N ALA A 49 -16.54 47.13 2.51
CA ALA A 49 -15.61 48.26 2.40
C ALA A 49 -15.52 48.84 0.97
N ALA A 50 -16.63 49.32 0.41
CA ALA A 50 -16.66 50.39 -0.61
C ALA A 50 -18.12 50.72 -0.94
N GLN A 51 -18.47 52.01 -0.91
CA GLN A 51 -19.70 52.52 -1.49
C GLN A 51 -19.64 52.32 -3.01
N ASN A 52 -20.24 51.25 -3.52
CA ASN A 52 -20.57 51.08 -4.94
C ASN A 52 -22.10 50.93 -5.08
N PRO A 53 -22.70 51.38 -6.20
CA PRO A 53 -24.15 51.44 -6.40
C PRO A 53 -24.78 50.03 -6.39
N PRO A 54 -26.11 49.90 -6.20
CA PRO A 54 -26.74 48.63 -5.88
C PRO A 54 -26.65 47.66 -7.07
N ASP A 55 -25.96 46.54 -6.87
CA ASP A 55 -26.00 45.37 -7.76
C ASP A 55 -27.44 44.79 -7.75
N SER A 56 -28.33 45.36 -8.55
CA SER A 56 -29.64 44.78 -8.86
C SER A 56 -29.48 43.71 -9.95
N PHE A 57 -30.00 42.52 -9.67
CA PHE A 57 -30.19 41.37 -10.58
C PHE A 57 -28.98 40.45 -10.86
N ARG A 58 -28.30 39.99 -9.81
CA ARG A 58 -27.60 38.70 -9.87
C ARG A 58 -28.41 37.61 -9.16
N THR A 59 -28.90 36.63 -9.91
CA THR A 59 -29.46 35.39 -9.34
C THR A 59 -28.32 34.61 -8.68
N ARG A 60 -28.30 34.65 -7.34
CA ARG A 60 -27.33 33.92 -6.52
C ARG A 60 -27.36 32.43 -6.86
N THR A 61 -26.18 31.84 -6.97
CA THR A 61 -26.04 30.40 -7.20
C THR A 61 -26.60 29.62 -5.99
N PRO A 62 -27.05 28.37 -6.16
CA PRO A 62 -27.53 27.55 -5.05
C PRO A 62 -26.52 27.40 -3.91
N LEU A 63 -25.22 27.32 -4.23
CA LEU A 63 -24.13 27.23 -3.26
C LEU A 63 -23.94 28.52 -2.46
N GLU A 64 -24.08 29.69 -3.08
CA GLU A 64 -24.04 30.99 -2.39
C GLU A 64 -25.19 31.10 -1.36
N LYS A 65 -26.40 30.66 -1.72
CA LYS A 65 -27.54 30.66 -0.80
C LYS A 65 -27.33 29.69 0.37
N GLN A 66 -26.76 28.51 0.11
CA GLN A 66 -26.44 27.54 1.15
C GLN A 66 -25.35 28.07 2.09
N PHE A 67 -24.31 28.71 1.56
CA PHE A 67 -23.27 29.35 2.36
C PHE A 67 -23.85 30.43 3.30
N GLU A 68 -24.67 31.34 2.78
CA GLU A 68 -25.31 32.39 3.58
C GLU A 68 -26.22 31.81 4.68
N THR A 69 -26.95 30.73 4.37
CA THR A 69 -27.78 30.03 5.35
C THR A 69 -26.94 29.51 6.51
N TRP A 70 -25.75 28.96 6.23
CA TRP A 70 -24.82 28.51 7.27
C TRP A 70 -24.18 29.65 8.04
N VAL A 71 -23.80 30.74 7.37
CA VAL A 71 -23.29 31.95 8.04
C VAL A 71 -24.32 32.53 9.02
N GLN A 72 -25.61 32.47 8.67
CA GLN A 72 -26.68 32.88 9.59
C GLN A 72 -26.85 31.91 10.75
N LYS A 73 -26.82 30.58 10.50
CA LYS A 73 -26.92 29.56 11.56
C LYS A 73 -25.79 29.62 12.58
N LEU A 74 -24.58 29.97 12.15
CA LEU A 74 -23.41 30.06 13.03
C LEU A 74 -23.36 31.36 13.85
N LYS A 75 -24.29 32.31 13.66
CA LYS A 75 -24.36 33.55 14.47
C LYS A 75 -25.48 33.47 15.52
N PRO A 76 -25.27 33.94 16.77
CA PRO A 76 -24.07 34.59 17.33
C PRO A 76 -23.22 33.66 18.23
N GLY A 77 -21.93 33.55 17.91
CA GLY A 77 -20.95 32.80 18.71
C GLY A 77 -21.01 31.29 18.43
N PHE A 78 -19.96 30.76 17.81
CA PHE A 78 -19.84 29.34 17.48
C PHE A 78 -18.51 28.79 17.99
N GLY A 79 -18.53 27.55 18.44
CA GLY A 79 -17.35 26.78 18.81
C GLY A 79 -16.92 25.80 17.72
N PRO A 80 -15.78 25.12 17.89
CA PRO A 80 -15.37 24.05 16.99
C PRO A 80 -16.42 22.93 16.78
N PRO A 81 -17.22 22.52 17.78
CA PRO A 81 -18.28 21.52 17.57
C PRO A 81 -19.35 21.96 16.57
N ASP A 82 -19.78 23.23 16.64
CA ASP A 82 -20.80 23.77 15.73
C ASP A 82 -20.29 23.84 14.29
N VAL A 83 -18.99 24.14 14.14
CA VAL A 83 -18.32 24.13 12.83
C VAL A 83 -18.16 22.70 12.31
N ASP A 84 -17.80 21.74 13.17
CA ASP A 84 -17.70 20.33 12.78
C ASP A 84 -19.05 19.77 12.30
N GLU A 85 -20.15 20.11 12.96
CA GLU A 85 -21.50 19.77 12.51
C GLU A 85 -21.83 20.41 11.16
N ALA A 86 -21.50 21.71 11.01
CA ALA A 86 -21.70 22.43 9.75
C ALA A 86 -20.94 21.79 8.59
N LEU A 87 -19.69 21.35 8.82
CA LEU A 87 -18.87 20.68 7.81
C LEU A 87 -19.43 19.29 7.45
N LYS A 88 -19.84 18.50 8.45
CA LYS A 88 -20.45 17.17 8.23
C LYS A 88 -21.75 17.22 7.42
N ALA A 89 -22.50 18.31 7.54
CA ALA A 89 -23.74 18.52 6.80
C ALA A 89 -23.52 18.85 5.30
N GLN A 90 -22.29 19.12 4.86
CA GLN A 90 -22.02 19.47 3.48
C GLN A 90 -21.80 18.24 2.59
N SER A 91 -22.49 18.21 1.46
CA SER A 91 -22.21 17.25 0.38
C SER A 91 -21.14 17.75 -0.59
N ASP A 92 -20.98 19.09 -0.72
CA ASP A 92 -20.02 19.70 -1.63
C ASP A 92 -18.69 20.03 -0.92
N PRO A 93 -17.55 19.50 -1.39
CA PRO A 93 -16.24 19.73 -0.75
C PRO A 93 -15.75 21.18 -0.83
N ASP A 94 -16.08 21.89 -1.90
CA ASP A 94 -15.62 23.26 -2.11
C ASP A 94 -16.39 24.23 -1.20
N LEU A 95 -17.71 24.03 -1.04
CA LEU A 95 -18.53 24.76 -0.06
C LEU A 95 -18.07 24.49 1.39
N ALA A 96 -17.77 23.24 1.74
CA ALA A 96 -17.22 22.91 3.04
C ALA A 96 -15.90 23.65 3.31
N LEU A 97 -15.03 23.73 2.29
CA LEU A 97 -13.76 24.45 2.41
C LEU A 97 -13.95 25.96 2.55
N ASP A 98 -14.94 26.54 1.86
CA ASP A 98 -15.28 27.96 2.00
C ASP A 98 -15.82 28.27 3.40
N ILE A 99 -16.67 27.40 3.98
CA ILE A 99 -17.13 27.50 5.38
C ILE A 99 -15.94 27.39 6.35
N PHE A 100 -15.04 26.42 6.13
CA PHE A 100 -13.83 26.23 6.94
C PHE A 100 -12.92 27.46 6.93
N ARG A 101 -12.71 28.08 5.77
CA ARG A 101 -11.89 29.30 5.64
C ARG A 101 -12.55 30.52 6.25
N TRP A 102 -13.86 30.68 6.08
CA TRP A 102 -14.60 31.79 6.66
C TRP A 102 -14.62 31.75 8.19
N THR A 103 -14.83 30.56 8.77
CA THR A 103 -14.80 30.36 10.23
C THR A 103 -13.42 30.67 10.81
N ALA A 104 -12.33 30.29 10.13
CA ALA A 104 -10.95 30.60 10.53
C ALA A 104 -10.63 32.11 10.64
N GLN A 105 -11.42 32.97 9.98
CA GLN A 105 -11.21 34.43 9.98
C GLN A 105 -11.99 35.16 11.07
N GLN A 106 -12.90 34.48 11.77
CA GLN A 106 -13.69 35.10 12.82
C GLN A 106 -12.81 35.42 14.04
N ARG A 107 -13.07 36.58 14.65
CA ARG A 107 -12.34 37.01 15.85
C ARG A 107 -12.53 35.98 16.96
N ASN A 108 -11.42 35.62 17.61
CA ASN A 108 -11.35 34.67 18.73
C ASN A 108 -11.73 33.20 18.40
N TYR A 109 -11.76 32.82 17.12
CA TYR A 109 -11.98 31.42 16.72
C TYR A 109 -10.69 30.77 16.22
N LYS A 110 -10.45 29.52 16.61
CA LYS A 110 -9.40 28.65 16.07
C LYS A 110 -9.97 27.27 15.83
N HIS A 111 -9.58 26.66 14.72
CA HIS A 111 -9.94 25.28 14.41
C HIS A 111 -9.23 24.30 15.34
N ASP A 112 -9.95 23.25 15.71
CA ASP A 112 -9.43 22.18 16.55
C ASP A 112 -9.13 20.92 15.71
N GLN A 113 -8.63 19.89 16.38
CA GLN A 113 -8.35 18.60 15.75
C GLN A 113 -9.54 17.96 15.02
N ALA A 114 -10.78 18.20 15.50
CA ALA A 114 -11.98 17.58 14.95
C ALA A 114 -12.37 18.25 13.64
N THR A 115 -12.39 19.60 13.61
CA THR A 115 -12.72 20.35 12.40
C THR A 115 -11.69 20.10 11.29
N TYR A 116 -10.40 20.05 11.63
CA TYR A 116 -9.35 19.67 10.67
C TYR A 116 -9.53 18.24 10.15
N LEU A 117 -9.80 17.26 11.02
CA LEU A 117 -10.01 15.86 10.62
C LEU A 117 -11.20 15.72 9.67
N THR A 118 -12.32 16.35 9.99
CA THR A 118 -13.54 16.33 9.17
C THR A 118 -13.29 16.98 7.82
N MET A 119 -12.67 18.17 7.78
CA MET A 119 -12.35 18.86 6.54
C MET A 119 -11.41 18.03 5.64
N ILE A 120 -10.36 17.43 6.21
CA ILE A 120 -9.44 16.55 5.48
C ILE A 120 -10.19 15.36 4.87
N LYS A 121 -11.08 14.70 5.63
CA LYS A 121 -11.88 13.58 5.12
C LYS A 121 -12.77 14.00 3.95
N ILE A 122 -13.45 15.14 4.07
CA ILE A 122 -14.31 15.70 3.01
C ILE A 122 -13.49 15.96 1.73
N LEU A 123 -12.32 16.60 1.84
CA LEU A 123 -11.46 16.89 0.68
C LEU A 123 -10.92 15.61 0.02
N ILE A 124 -10.53 14.60 0.81
CA ILE A 124 -10.05 13.32 0.29
C ILE A 124 -11.16 12.60 -0.47
N ASN A 125 -12.37 12.52 0.10
CA ASN A 125 -13.53 11.90 -0.54
C ASN A 125 -13.97 12.68 -1.80
N GLY A 126 -13.91 14.01 -1.74
CA GLY A 126 -14.15 14.94 -2.84
C GLY A 126 -13.06 15.00 -3.92
N ARG A 127 -12.01 14.18 -3.80
CA ARG A 127 -10.84 14.14 -4.69
C ARG A 127 -10.08 15.47 -4.82
N ARG A 128 -10.22 16.38 -3.86
CA ARG A 128 -9.54 17.69 -3.80
C ARG A 128 -8.18 17.58 -3.11
N TYR A 129 -7.31 16.75 -3.67
CA TYR A 129 -6.07 16.33 -3.00
C TYR A 129 -5.06 17.45 -2.75
N ARG A 130 -4.99 18.48 -3.62
CA ARG A 130 -4.10 19.62 -3.43
C ARG A 130 -4.47 20.43 -2.18
N GLN A 131 -5.76 20.69 -2.01
CA GLN A 131 -6.28 21.41 -0.82
C GLN A 131 -6.16 20.55 0.43
N ALA A 132 -6.34 19.23 0.32
CA ALA A 132 -6.07 18.33 1.44
C ALA A 132 -4.60 18.42 1.87
N GLU A 133 -3.65 18.39 0.92
CA GLU A 133 -2.23 18.51 1.23
C GLU A 133 -1.85 19.82 1.93
N THR A 134 -2.43 20.96 1.52
CA THR A 134 -2.20 22.25 2.20
C THR A 134 -2.70 22.24 3.65
N LEU A 135 -3.88 21.67 3.91
CA LEU A 135 -4.38 21.58 5.29
C LEU A 135 -3.54 20.62 6.14
N LEU A 136 -3.04 19.52 5.56
CA LEU A 136 -2.13 18.61 6.27
C LEU A 136 -0.81 19.31 6.62
N GLU A 137 -0.32 20.19 5.74
CA GLU A 137 0.86 21.04 5.98
C GLU A 137 0.66 21.99 7.14
N GLU A 138 -0.48 22.68 7.20
CA GLU A 138 -0.86 23.55 8.31
C GLU A 138 -0.89 22.78 9.64
N VAL A 139 -1.51 21.60 9.65
CA VAL A 139 -1.56 20.73 10.85
C VAL A 139 -0.15 20.30 11.26
N ILE A 140 0.71 19.89 10.31
CA ILE A 140 2.09 19.50 10.61
C ILE A 140 2.93 20.69 11.11
N ALA A 141 2.65 21.91 10.64
CA ALA A 141 3.31 23.14 11.09
C ALA A 141 2.88 23.58 12.51
N GLY A 142 1.83 22.95 13.09
CA GLY A 142 1.37 23.23 14.45
C GLY A 142 0.13 24.11 14.53
N ALA A 143 -0.73 24.11 13.49
CA ALA A 143 -1.99 24.86 13.52
C ALA A 143 -2.97 24.38 14.60
N CYS A 144 -2.90 23.10 15.00
CA CYS A 144 -3.71 22.53 16.08
C CYS A 144 -2.93 21.44 16.84
N GLU A 145 -3.42 21.09 18.04
CA GLU A 145 -3.01 19.87 18.74
C GLU A 145 -3.43 18.65 17.89
N ILE A 146 -2.49 17.74 17.66
CA ILE A 146 -2.71 16.62 16.75
C ILE A 146 -3.10 15.40 17.58
N SER A 147 -4.28 14.83 17.35
CA SER A 147 -4.64 13.51 17.92
C SER A 147 -4.21 12.34 17.04
N VAL A 148 -4.21 11.15 17.65
CA VAL A 148 -3.95 9.87 16.99
C VAL A 148 -4.79 9.68 15.70
N PRO A 149 -6.12 9.93 15.66
CA PRO A 149 -6.89 9.78 14.42
C PRO A 149 -6.48 10.77 13.32
N LEU A 150 -6.06 11.98 13.70
CA LEU A 150 -5.56 12.98 12.76
C LEU A 150 -4.20 12.56 12.19
N TYR A 151 -3.28 12.07 13.03
CA TYR A 151 -2.02 11.45 12.59
C TYR A 151 -2.27 10.28 11.61
N ASN A 152 -3.15 9.34 11.97
CA ASN A 152 -3.47 8.20 11.11
C ASN A 152 -4.13 8.61 9.78
N SER A 153 -4.93 9.68 9.78
CA SER A 153 -5.51 10.26 8.57
C SER A 153 -4.43 10.86 7.65
N ILE A 154 -3.49 11.64 8.21
CA ILE A 154 -2.35 12.20 7.47
C ILE A 154 -1.49 11.07 6.89
N ILE A 155 -1.10 10.08 7.70
CA ILE A 155 -0.28 8.95 7.27
C ILE A 155 -0.99 8.17 6.16
N ARG A 156 -2.29 7.89 6.30
CA ARG A 156 -3.10 7.23 5.27
C ARG A 156 -3.10 8.00 3.95
N PHE A 157 -3.27 9.31 3.99
CA PHE A 157 -3.20 10.16 2.79
C PHE A 157 -1.83 10.08 2.12
N CYS A 158 -0.75 10.23 2.90
CA CYS A 158 0.62 10.14 2.40
C CYS A 158 0.93 8.75 1.80
N CYS A 159 0.48 7.67 2.45
CA CYS A 159 0.65 6.29 1.98
C CYS A 159 -0.05 6.01 0.65
N GLY A 160 -1.16 6.69 0.36
CA GLY A 160 -1.90 6.55 -0.90
C GLY A 160 -1.22 7.19 -2.11
N ARG A 161 -0.20 8.03 -1.92
CA ARG A 161 0.43 8.83 -2.97
C ARG A 161 1.89 8.42 -3.18
N LYS A 162 2.28 8.24 -4.44
CA LYS A 162 3.66 7.81 -4.77
C LYS A 162 4.72 8.80 -4.26
N MET A 163 4.46 10.10 -4.43
CA MET A 163 5.39 11.19 -4.08
C MET A 163 5.46 11.52 -2.58
N LEU A 164 4.38 11.26 -1.82
CA LEU A 164 4.28 11.63 -0.41
C LEU A 164 4.65 10.50 0.55
N PHE A 165 5.12 9.38 0.03
CA PHE A 165 5.40 8.21 0.85
C PHE A 165 6.49 8.43 1.90
N ASN A 166 7.58 9.14 1.55
CA ASN A 166 8.62 9.47 2.52
C ASN A 166 8.06 10.37 3.63
N ARG A 167 7.15 11.27 3.28
CA ARG A 167 6.46 12.15 4.22
C ARG A 167 5.62 11.37 5.24
N ALA A 168 5.07 10.21 4.87
CA ALA A 168 4.38 9.34 5.82
C ALA A 168 5.30 8.90 6.98
N PHE A 169 6.58 8.62 6.69
CA PHE A 169 7.57 8.25 7.70
C PHE A 169 8.02 9.46 8.54
N ASP A 170 8.06 10.66 7.96
CA ASP A 170 8.38 11.88 8.72
C ASP A 170 7.26 12.22 9.72
N VAL A 171 6.00 12.09 9.29
CA VAL A 171 4.84 12.25 10.17
C VAL A 171 4.82 11.18 11.26
N TYR A 172 5.12 9.92 10.92
CA TYR A 172 5.25 8.84 11.90
C TYR A 172 6.37 9.10 12.92
N LYS A 173 7.55 9.61 12.50
CA LYS A 173 8.62 10.00 13.43
C LYS A 173 8.18 11.13 14.36
N LYS A 174 7.45 12.12 13.83
CA LYS A 174 6.89 13.21 14.65
C LYS A 174 5.92 12.66 15.70
N MET A 175 5.07 11.70 15.33
CA MET A 175 4.18 11.00 16.26
C MET A 175 4.96 10.22 17.32
N LEU A 176 6.01 9.50 16.94
CA LEU A 176 6.84 8.73 17.88
C LEU A 176 7.53 9.61 18.94
N ASN A 177 7.90 10.83 18.57
CA ASN A 177 8.53 11.80 19.47
C ASN A 177 7.54 12.61 20.31
N SER A 178 6.23 12.45 20.08
CA SER A 178 5.21 13.16 20.87
C SER A 178 4.88 12.39 22.15
N GLU A 179 4.71 13.11 23.26
CA GLU A 179 4.40 12.51 24.57
C GLU A 179 2.94 12.01 24.62
N ASP A 180 2.02 12.77 24.02
CA ASP A 180 0.58 12.54 24.12
C ASP A 180 0.04 11.55 23.07
N CYS A 181 0.69 11.43 21.91
CA CYS A 181 0.16 10.67 20.77
C CYS A 181 1.08 9.52 20.35
N LYS A 182 0.84 8.33 20.91
CA LYS A 182 1.62 7.13 20.58
C LYS A 182 1.08 6.40 19.34
N PRO A 183 1.96 5.84 18.48
CA PRO A 183 1.55 5.02 17.35
C PRO A 183 0.66 3.84 17.78
N THR A 184 -0.34 3.54 16.95
CA THR A 184 -1.32 2.45 17.19
C THR A 184 -1.12 1.33 16.18
N LEU A 185 -1.82 0.21 16.38
CA LEU A 185 -1.85 -0.89 15.42
C LEU A 185 -2.24 -0.41 14.01
N GLU A 186 -3.21 0.50 13.92
CA GLU A 186 -3.62 1.12 12.65
C GLU A 186 -2.45 1.86 11.98
N THR A 187 -1.66 2.62 12.76
CA THR A 187 -0.49 3.35 12.27
C THR A 187 0.52 2.40 11.62
N TYR A 188 0.87 1.31 12.30
CA TYR A 188 1.81 0.31 11.79
C TYR A 188 1.23 -0.43 10.57
N ALA A 189 -0.06 -0.77 10.60
CA ALA A 189 -0.72 -1.44 9.48
C ALA A 189 -0.72 -0.58 8.20
N LEU A 190 -0.98 0.73 8.32
CA LEU A 190 -0.91 1.67 7.19
C LEU A 190 0.48 1.73 6.58
N LEU A 191 1.51 1.90 7.41
CA LEU A 191 2.91 1.99 6.96
C LEU A 191 3.38 0.68 6.33
N LEU A 192 3.11 -0.47 6.95
CA LEU A 192 3.48 -1.79 6.42
C LEU A 192 2.77 -2.11 5.10
N ASN A 193 1.48 -1.83 5.00
CA ASN A 193 0.74 -2.01 3.74
C ASN A 193 1.31 -1.11 2.63
N SER A 194 1.64 0.14 2.96
CA SER A 194 2.22 1.08 1.99
C SER A 194 3.59 0.62 1.48
N LEU A 195 4.41 0.01 2.33
CA LEU A 195 5.68 -0.61 1.97
C LEU A 195 5.46 -1.80 1.03
N LEU A 196 4.58 -2.73 1.41
CA LEU A 196 4.31 -3.95 0.64
C LEU A 196 3.73 -3.69 -0.76
N ARG A 197 2.95 -2.61 -0.94
CA ARG A 197 2.47 -2.21 -2.27
C ARG A 197 3.61 -1.86 -3.23
N ARG A 198 4.81 -1.58 -2.74
CA ARG A 198 5.99 -1.26 -3.55
C ARG A 198 6.87 -2.49 -3.84
N PHE A 199 6.48 -3.68 -3.37
CA PHE A 199 7.23 -4.93 -3.58
C PHE A 199 6.95 -5.52 -4.96
N HIS A 200 7.38 -4.80 -6.00
CA HIS A 200 7.30 -5.26 -7.40
C HIS A 200 8.60 -5.93 -7.87
N ASN A 201 9.76 -5.39 -7.49
CA ASN A 201 11.07 -5.87 -7.93
C ASN A 201 11.91 -6.36 -6.75
N MET A 202 12.66 -7.45 -6.92
CA MET A 202 13.44 -8.07 -5.85
C MET A 202 14.45 -7.10 -5.19
N HIS A 203 15.18 -6.31 -5.98
CA HIS A 203 16.11 -5.30 -5.45
C HIS A 203 15.41 -4.24 -4.58
N VAL A 204 14.19 -3.86 -4.95
CA VAL A 204 13.38 -2.87 -4.24
C VAL A 204 12.81 -3.47 -2.95
N CYS A 205 12.45 -4.76 -2.96
CA CYS A 205 11.98 -5.48 -1.77
C CYS A 205 13.02 -5.45 -0.64
N TYR A 206 14.32 -5.68 -0.93
CA TYR A 206 15.37 -5.66 0.09
C TYR A 206 15.55 -4.30 0.78
N VAL A 207 15.40 -3.20 0.04
CA VAL A 207 15.48 -1.85 0.61
C VAL A 207 14.32 -1.63 1.59
N TYR A 208 13.09 -1.96 1.18
CA TYR A 208 11.92 -1.80 2.04
C TYR A 208 11.83 -2.84 3.16
N LEU A 209 12.49 -4.00 3.03
CA LEU A 209 12.57 -4.99 4.09
C LEU A 209 13.26 -4.43 5.34
N ARG A 210 14.27 -3.55 5.17
CA ARG A 210 14.89 -2.84 6.31
C ARG A 210 13.87 -1.96 7.04
N ALA A 211 13.00 -1.27 6.30
CA ALA A 211 11.93 -0.46 6.89
C ALA A 211 10.88 -1.34 7.58
N VAL A 212 10.48 -2.47 6.99
CA VAL A 212 9.58 -3.46 7.62
C VAL A 212 10.16 -3.98 8.93
N ARG A 213 11.45 -4.37 8.95
CA ARG A 213 12.17 -4.79 10.15
C ARG A 213 12.19 -3.71 11.22
N SER A 214 12.48 -2.46 10.82
CA SER A 214 12.49 -1.32 11.74
C SER A 214 11.11 -1.09 12.36
N LEU A 215 10.04 -1.10 11.55
CA LEU A 215 8.67 -0.92 12.02
C LEU A 215 8.24 -2.06 12.96
N ALA A 216 8.55 -3.31 12.62
CA ALA A 216 8.25 -4.46 13.47
C ALA A 216 8.95 -4.38 14.84
N LYS A 217 10.21 -3.95 14.87
CA LYS A 217 10.95 -3.72 16.13
C LYS A 217 10.36 -2.56 16.93
N GLN A 218 10.03 -1.45 16.27
CA GLN A 218 9.44 -0.28 16.93
C GLN A 218 8.05 -0.58 17.48
N MET A 219 7.23 -1.36 16.78
CA MET A 219 5.91 -1.81 17.24
C MET A 219 6.02 -2.64 18.54
N LYS A 220 7.01 -3.54 18.61
CA LYS A 220 7.29 -4.28 19.85
C LYS A 220 7.77 -3.35 20.97
N ALA A 221 8.66 -2.41 20.66
CA ALA A 221 9.19 -1.46 21.64
C ALA A 221 8.14 -0.47 22.17
N SER A 222 7.14 -0.12 21.35
CA SER A 222 6.02 0.73 21.76
C SER A 222 4.92 -0.03 22.50
N GLY A 223 5.07 -1.35 22.68
CA GLY A 223 4.08 -2.19 23.36
C GLY A 223 2.81 -2.44 22.56
N VAL A 224 2.83 -2.17 21.25
CA VAL A 224 1.66 -2.40 20.38
C VAL A 224 1.60 -3.88 20.00
N ILE A 225 0.52 -4.53 20.40
CA ILE A 225 0.27 -5.95 20.11
C ILE A 225 -0.19 -6.09 18.64
N PRO A 226 0.53 -6.84 17.81
CA PRO A 226 0.13 -7.07 16.41
C PRO A 226 -1.04 -8.05 16.31
N ASP A 227 -1.87 -7.85 15.29
CA ASP A 227 -2.91 -8.80 14.88
C ASP A 227 -2.41 -9.74 13.76
N THR A 228 -3.22 -10.76 13.44
CA THR A 228 -2.95 -11.70 12.35
C THR A 228 -2.68 -10.99 11.03
N PHE A 229 -3.36 -9.87 10.76
CA PHE A 229 -3.20 -9.11 9.53
C PHE A 229 -1.79 -8.49 9.41
N VAL A 230 -1.31 -7.81 10.46
CA VAL A 230 0.03 -7.22 10.52
C VAL A 230 1.12 -8.29 10.50
N LEU A 231 0.96 -9.38 11.24
CA LEU A 231 1.91 -10.50 11.22
C LEU A 231 2.01 -11.13 9.83
N ASN A 232 0.90 -11.31 9.13
CA ASN A 232 0.88 -11.78 7.75
C ASN A 232 1.59 -10.82 6.79
N MET A 233 1.47 -9.50 6.99
CA MET A 233 2.24 -8.53 6.20
C MET A 233 3.75 -8.67 6.40
N ILE A 234 4.19 -8.87 7.64
CA ILE A 234 5.61 -9.06 7.97
C ILE A 234 6.12 -10.39 7.37
N ILE A 235 5.38 -11.49 7.54
CA ILE A 235 5.69 -12.79 6.95
C ILE A 235 5.80 -12.69 5.42
N LYS A 236 4.83 -12.03 4.77
CA LYS A 236 4.85 -11.79 3.33
C LYS A 236 6.11 -11.05 2.89
N ALA A 237 6.55 -10.05 3.66
CA ALA A 237 7.74 -9.27 3.35
C ALA A 237 9.01 -10.15 3.40
N TYR A 238 9.18 -10.93 4.46
CA TYR A 238 10.30 -11.85 4.61
C TYR A 238 10.31 -12.95 3.54
N SER A 239 9.16 -13.59 3.29
CA SER A 239 9.03 -14.62 2.25
C SER A 239 9.38 -14.08 0.86
N LYS A 240 8.90 -12.89 0.49
CA LYS A 240 9.24 -12.27 -0.80
C LYS A 240 10.73 -11.92 -0.95
N CYS A 241 11.46 -11.75 0.15
CA CYS A 241 12.89 -11.49 0.14
C CYS A 241 13.72 -12.76 0.39
N LEU A 242 13.09 -13.95 0.38
CA LEU A 242 13.72 -15.25 0.63
C LEU A 242 14.40 -15.36 2.00
N GLU A 243 14.04 -14.49 2.95
CA GLU A 243 14.47 -14.56 4.35
C GLU A 243 13.51 -15.44 5.17
N VAL A 244 13.31 -16.67 4.70
CA VAL A 244 12.29 -17.59 5.23
C VAL A 244 12.49 -17.94 6.70
N ASP A 245 13.72 -17.88 7.22
CA ASP A 245 14.00 -18.19 8.62
C ASP A 245 13.41 -17.14 9.56
N GLU A 246 13.44 -15.87 9.17
CA GLU A 246 12.76 -14.79 9.87
C GLU A 246 11.23 -14.91 9.71
N ALA A 247 10.74 -15.31 8.52
CA ALA A 247 9.31 -15.57 8.33
C ALA A 247 8.81 -16.68 9.28
N LEU A 248 9.55 -17.78 9.41
CA LEU A 248 9.25 -18.89 10.32
C LEU A 248 9.33 -18.48 11.79
N LYS A 249 10.23 -17.55 12.13
CA LYS A 249 10.28 -16.98 13.48
C LYS A 249 9.00 -16.20 13.79
N VAL A 250 8.57 -15.32 12.89
CA VAL A 250 7.31 -14.56 13.06
C VAL A 250 6.11 -15.49 13.12
N PHE A 251 6.08 -16.55 12.29
CA PHE A 251 5.04 -17.58 12.35
C PHE A 251 4.93 -18.23 13.73
N ARG A 252 6.06 -18.64 14.33
CA ARG A 252 6.08 -19.20 15.70
C ARG A 252 5.66 -18.18 16.77
N GLU A 253 5.97 -16.91 16.57
CA GLU A 253 5.56 -15.84 17.47
C GLU A 253 4.05 -15.55 17.42
N MET A 254 3.31 -15.97 16.37
CA MET A 254 1.87 -15.68 16.26
C MET A 254 1.06 -16.20 17.45
N GLY A 255 1.36 -17.41 17.93
CA GLY A 255 0.70 -17.99 19.10
C GLY A 255 0.93 -17.18 20.39
N LEU A 256 2.06 -16.49 20.52
CA LEU A 256 2.35 -15.62 21.67
C LEU A 256 1.45 -14.39 21.71
N TYR A 257 0.90 -13.97 20.57
CA TYR A 257 -0.05 -12.87 20.45
C TYR A 257 -1.51 -13.36 20.39
N GLY A 258 -1.78 -14.65 20.61
CA GLY A 258 -3.11 -15.24 20.46
C GLY A 258 -3.63 -15.18 19.01
N CYS A 259 -2.73 -15.08 18.03
CA CYS A 259 -3.07 -14.98 16.61
C CYS A 259 -3.00 -16.34 15.94
N GLU A 260 -4.09 -16.78 15.32
CA GLU A 260 -4.13 -18.03 14.58
C GLU A 260 -3.64 -17.86 13.13
N PRO A 261 -2.71 -18.71 12.65
CA PRO A 261 -2.31 -18.76 11.25
C PRO A 261 -3.48 -19.10 10.32
N ASN A 262 -3.58 -18.38 9.20
CA ASN A 262 -4.62 -18.60 8.20
C ASN A 262 -4.03 -18.97 6.82
N ALA A 263 -4.89 -19.10 5.82
CA ALA A 263 -4.48 -19.51 4.48
C ALA A 263 -3.39 -18.60 3.87
N TYR A 264 -3.41 -17.31 4.17
CA TYR A 264 -2.36 -16.39 3.73
C TYR A 264 -1.04 -16.65 4.45
N THR A 265 -1.08 -16.91 5.76
CA THR A 265 0.12 -17.21 6.56
C THR A 265 0.87 -18.40 5.97
N TYR A 266 0.17 -19.53 5.81
CA TYR A 266 0.75 -20.75 5.24
C TYR A 266 1.20 -20.54 3.79
N GLY A 267 0.37 -19.91 2.97
CA GLY A 267 0.69 -19.66 1.56
C GLY A 267 1.97 -18.83 1.38
N TYR A 268 2.16 -17.78 2.18
CA TYR A 268 3.38 -16.97 2.14
C TYR A 268 4.63 -17.76 2.54
N ILE A 269 4.54 -18.62 3.55
CA ILE A 269 5.67 -19.42 4.02
C ILE A 269 6.00 -20.52 3.03
N ALA A 270 5.00 -21.29 2.58
CA ALA A 270 5.17 -22.36 1.59
C ALA A 270 5.81 -21.84 0.31
N LYS A 271 5.26 -20.74 -0.23
CA LYS A 271 5.82 -20.05 -1.41
C LYS A 271 7.28 -19.63 -1.17
N GLY A 272 7.56 -18.94 -0.06
CA GLY A 272 8.91 -18.46 0.22
C GLY A 272 9.93 -19.59 0.39
N LEU A 273 9.54 -20.70 1.03
CA LEU A 273 10.39 -21.89 1.20
C LEU A 273 10.69 -22.55 -0.15
N CYS A 274 9.68 -22.75 -0.99
CA CYS A 274 9.83 -23.28 -2.34
C CYS A 274 10.73 -22.40 -3.22
N GLU A 275 10.52 -21.08 -3.23
CA GLU A 275 11.34 -20.13 -4.00
C GLU A 275 12.80 -20.06 -3.48
N LYS A 276 13.05 -20.32 -2.19
CA LYS A 276 14.41 -20.42 -1.62
C LYS A 276 15.09 -21.77 -1.94
N GLY A 277 14.36 -22.76 -2.45
CA GLY A 277 14.86 -24.12 -2.68
C GLY A 277 14.76 -25.05 -1.47
N ARG A 278 14.00 -24.70 -0.42
CA ARG A 278 13.67 -25.60 0.71
C ARG A 278 12.35 -26.31 0.44
N VAL A 279 12.23 -26.95 -0.71
CA VAL A 279 10.94 -27.44 -1.25
C VAL A 279 10.30 -28.47 -0.34
N GLY A 280 11.07 -29.38 0.27
CA GLY A 280 10.53 -30.35 1.23
C GLY A 280 9.81 -29.71 2.43
N GLN A 281 10.34 -28.60 2.96
CA GLN A 281 9.66 -27.84 4.02
C GLN A 281 8.46 -27.07 3.46
N GLY A 282 8.57 -26.51 2.26
CA GLY A 282 7.46 -25.85 1.59
C GLY A 282 6.26 -26.78 1.38
N LEU A 283 6.50 -28.01 0.94
CA LEU A 283 5.49 -29.06 0.84
C LEU A 283 4.92 -29.44 2.21
N GLY A 284 5.75 -29.50 3.26
CA GLY A 284 5.28 -29.72 4.63
C GLY A 284 4.26 -28.67 5.07
N PHE A 285 4.55 -27.39 4.88
CA PHE A 285 3.63 -26.28 5.17
C PHE A 285 2.36 -26.34 4.31
N TYR A 286 2.47 -26.75 3.04
CA TYR A 286 1.31 -26.99 2.19
C TYR A 286 0.42 -28.12 2.74
N LYS A 287 1.00 -29.26 3.12
CA LYS A 287 0.25 -30.41 3.67
C LYS A 287 -0.40 -30.05 5.01
N GLU A 288 0.30 -29.32 5.88
CA GLU A 288 -0.28 -28.81 7.13
C GLU A 288 -1.46 -27.86 6.87
N MET A 289 -1.31 -26.94 5.91
CA MET A 289 -2.37 -26.03 5.49
C MET A 289 -3.62 -26.79 5.02
N ARG A 290 -3.45 -27.81 4.17
CA ARG A 290 -4.56 -28.66 3.71
C ARG A 290 -5.17 -29.49 4.84
N GLY A 291 -4.34 -30.03 5.75
CA GLY A 291 -4.81 -30.76 6.93
C GLY A 291 -5.68 -29.91 7.87
N LYS A 292 -5.49 -28.59 7.89
CA LYS A 292 -6.34 -27.63 8.60
C LYS A 292 -7.59 -27.20 7.82
N GLY A 293 -7.86 -27.80 6.66
CA GLY A 293 -8.99 -27.44 5.80
C GLY A 293 -8.83 -26.10 5.07
N LEU A 294 -7.62 -25.52 5.06
CA LEU A 294 -7.36 -24.25 4.38
C LEU A 294 -7.04 -24.50 2.90
N VAL A 295 -7.62 -23.70 2.01
CA VAL A 295 -7.40 -23.80 0.56
C VAL A 295 -6.29 -22.84 0.12
N PRO A 296 -5.18 -23.33 -0.47
CA PRO A 296 -4.11 -22.49 -0.99
C PRO A 296 -4.58 -21.56 -2.10
N SER A 297 -3.94 -20.40 -2.23
CA SER A 297 -4.16 -19.55 -3.41
C SER A 297 -3.60 -20.22 -4.66
N SER A 298 -4.16 -19.90 -5.84
CA SER A 298 -3.64 -20.35 -7.14
C SER A 298 -2.12 -20.13 -7.26
N SER A 299 -1.62 -18.96 -6.84
CA SER A 299 -0.18 -18.67 -6.83
C SER A 299 0.66 -19.58 -5.90
N THR A 300 0.08 -20.06 -4.81
CA THR A 300 0.75 -20.99 -3.89
C THR A 300 0.83 -22.37 -4.52
N TYR A 301 -0.27 -22.88 -5.10
CA TYR A 301 -0.29 -24.14 -5.84
C TYR A 301 0.77 -24.16 -6.94
N MET A 302 0.75 -23.16 -7.82
CA MET A 302 1.68 -23.09 -8.95
C MET A 302 3.15 -23.19 -8.51
N ILE A 303 3.51 -22.48 -7.44
CA ILE A 303 4.91 -22.45 -6.97
C ILE A 303 5.30 -23.77 -6.32
N VAL A 304 4.43 -24.38 -5.52
CA VAL A 304 4.70 -25.69 -4.94
C VAL A 304 4.85 -26.74 -6.05
N ILE A 305 3.95 -26.77 -7.03
CA ILE A 305 4.00 -27.72 -8.17
C ILE A 305 5.29 -27.54 -8.97
N CYS A 306 5.58 -26.30 -9.41
CA CYS A 306 6.78 -26.02 -10.21
C CYS A 306 8.06 -26.35 -9.43
N SER A 307 8.14 -25.99 -8.14
CA SER A 307 9.32 -26.31 -7.33
C SER A 307 9.51 -27.81 -7.12
N LEU A 308 8.43 -28.58 -6.94
CA LEU A 308 8.51 -30.05 -6.86
C LEU A 308 8.95 -30.67 -8.18
N ALA A 309 8.41 -30.20 -9.30
CA ALA A 309 8.81 -30.65 -10.63
C ALA A 309 10.30 -30.37 -10.90
N MET A 310 10.81 -29.20 -10.48
CA MET A 310 12.23 -28.85 -10.59
C MET A 310 13.15 -29.72 -9.71
N GLU A 311 12.65 -30.24 -8.59
CA GLU A 311 13.35 -31.23 -7.76
C GLU A 311 13.11 -32.69 -8.20
N ARG A 312 12.49 -32.91 -9.38
CA ARG A 312 12.15 -34.24 -9.93
C ARG A 312 11.22 -35.08 -9.04
N ARG A 313 10.42 -34.42 -8.19
CA ARG A 313 9.40 -35.05 -7.34
C ARG A 313 8.04 -35.02 -8.04
N TYR A 314 7.95 -35.71 -9.17
CA TYR A 314 6.81 -35.60 -10.07
C TYR A 314 5.52 -36.12 -9.46
N GLU A 315 5.58 -37.19 -8.66
CA GLU A 315 4.42 -37.77 -8.00
C GLU A 315 3.78 -36.75 -7.04
N ASP A 316 4.59 -36.14 -6.14
CA ASP A 316 4.11 -35.07 -5.25
C ASP A 316 3.55 -33.88 -6.06
N ALA A 317 4.21 -33.49 -7.16
CA ALA A 317 3.76 -32.39 -8.01
C ALA A 317 2.40 -32.68 -8.67
N THR A 318 2.17 -33.91 -9.14
CA THR A 318 0.89 -34.34 -9.70
C THR A 318 -0.22 -34.37 -8.65
N GLU A 319 0.07 -34.84 -7.43
CA GLU A 319 -0.89 -34.83 -6.32
C GLU A 319 -1.35 -33.40 -6.00
N VAL A 320 -0.42 -32.47 -5.88
CA VAL A 320 -0.72 -31.05 -5.61
C VAL A 320 -1.51 -30.41 -6.76
N LEU A 321 -1.19 -30.75 -8.02
CA LEU A 321 -1.93 -30.26 -9.19
C LEU A 321 -3.37 -30.79 -9.21
N PHE A 322 -3.57 -32.08 -8.94
CA PHE A 322 -4.91 -32.64 -8.87
C PHE A 322 -5.71 -32.06 -7.72
N ASP A 323 -5.09 -31.78 -6.56
CA ASP A 323 -5.76 -31.03 -5.49
C ASP A 323 -6.17 -29.63 -5.95
N MET A 324 -5.34 -28.92 -6.72
CA MET A 324 -5.72 -27.63 -7.32
C MET A 324 -6.98 -27.75 -8.19
N LEU A 325 -7.05 -28.77 -9.06
CA LEU A 325 -8.22 -29.04 -9.91
C LEU A 325 -9.46 -29.41 -9.09
N SER A 326 -9.31 -30.21 -8.03
CA SER A 326 -10.41 -30.58 -7.12
C SER A 326 -10.99 -29.37 -6.38
N ASN A 327 -10.21 -28.29 -6.20
CA ASN A 327 -10.69 -27.01 -5.65
C ASN A 327 -11.17 -26.04 -6.74
N ALA A 328 -11.55 -26.54 -7.92
CA ALA A 328 -12.06 -25.79 -9.07
C ALA A 328 -11.13 -24.65 -9.55
N MET A 329 -9.81 -24.81 -9.36
CA MET A 329 -8.80 -23.90 -9.88
C MET A 329 -8.08 -24.54 -11.05
N SER A 330 -8.06 -23.86 -12.19
CA SER A 330 -7.33 -24.33 -13.37
C SER A 330 -5.85 -23.91 -13.29
N PRO A 331 -4.90 -24.86 -13.38
CA PRO A 331 -3.48 -24.55 -13.54
C PRO A 331 -3.23 -23.73 -14.82
N ASP A 332 -2.23 -22.85 -14.78
CA ASP A 332 -1.84 -22.14 -16.00
C ASP A 332 -1.00 -23.04 -16.93
N LEU A 333 -0.86 -22.60 -18.19
CA LEU A 333 -0.08 -23.34 -19.19
C LEU A 333 1.35 -23.62 -18.72
N LEU A 334 1.96 -22.68 -17.99
CA LEU A 334 3.33 -22.82 -17.47
C LEU A 334 3.42 -23.95 -16.44
N THR A 335 2.44 -24.08 -15.54
CA THR A 335 2.39 -25.12 -14.51
C THR A 335 2.32 -26.50 -15.16
N TYR A 336 1.41 -26.70 -16.11
CA TYR A 336 1.32 -27.95 -16.88
C TYR A 336 2.63 -28.25 -17.62
N LYS A 337 3.14 -27.25 -18.36
CA LYS A 337 4.35 -27.38 -19.16
C LYS A 337 5.56 -27.76 -18.33
N THR A 338 5.75 -27.15 -17.17
CA THR A 338 6.90 -27.40 -16.29
C THR A 338 6.96 -28.85 -15.84
N LEU A 339 5.82 -29.44 -15.49
CA LEU A 339 5.73 -30.82 -15.03
C LEU A 339 5.96 -31.82 -16.18
N LEU A 340 5.34 -31.58 -17.34
CA LEU A 340 5.49 -32.43 -18.52
C LEU A 340 6.90 -32.39 -19.10
N GLU A 341 7.50 -31.21 -19.24
CA GLU A 341 8.89 -31.07 -19.70
C GLU A 341 9.88 -31.71 -18.73
N GLY A 342 9.61 -31.65 -17.42
CA GLY A 342 10.44 -32.32 -16.42
C GLY A 342 10.49 -33.83 -16.64
N LEU A 343 9.32 -34.46 -16.80
CA LEU A 343 9.22 -35.89 -17.08
C LEU A 343 9.91 -36.28 -18.40
N CYS A 344 9.70 -35.52 -19.48
CA CYS A 344 10.35 -35.80 -20.77
C CYS A 344 11.87 -35.70 -20.67
N ARG A 345 12.41 -34.68 -20.00
CA ARG A 345 13.87 -34.53 -19.80
C ARG A 345 14.51 -35.67 -19.00
N ASP A 346 13.71 -36.36 -18.19
CA ASP A 346 14.14 -37.54 -17.43
C ASP A 346 13.89 -38.86 -18.19
N GLY A 347 13.54 -38.80 -19.48
CA GLY A 347 13.30 -39.96 -20.32
C GLY A 347 11.95 -40.64 -20.11
N LYS A 348 11.06 -40.04 -19.31
CA LYS A 348 9.74 -40.56 -18.96
C LYS A 348 8.64 -40.03 -19.89
N GLY A 349 8.89 -40.08 -21.20
CA GLY A 349 7.99 -39.50 -22.21
C GLY A 349 6.59 -40.11 -22.23
N GLU A 350 6.48 -41.43 -22.02
CA GLU A 350 5.19 -42.14 -21.94
C GLU A 350 4.40 -41.70 -20.70
N GLU A 351 5.04 -41.65 -19.52
CA GLU A 351 4.41 -41.15 -18.29
C GLU A 351 3.92 -39.70 -18.46
N ALA A 352 4.67 -38.86 -19.19
CA ALA A 352 4.27 -37.50 -19.50
C ALA A 352 3.04 -37.44 -20.42
N PHE A 353 2.95 -38.33 -21.41
CA PHE A 353 1.77 -38.44 -22.28
C PHE A 353 0.53 -38.90 -21.51
N ASP A 354 0.67 -39.96 -20.70
CA ASP A 354 -0.41 -40.44 -19.83
C ASP A 354 -0.89 -39.36 -18.86
N LEU A 355 0.04 -38.57 -18.33
CA LEU A 355 -0.28 -37.46 -17.45
C LEU A 355 -1.04 -36.33 -18.18
N LEU A 356 -0.68 -36.02 -19.43
CA LEU A 356 -1.40 -35.05 -20.25
C LEU A 356 -2.85 -35.50 -20.52
N GLU A 357 -3.08 -36.77 -20.82
CA GLU A 357 -4.44 -37.32 -20.98
C GLU A 357 -5.22 -37.27 -19.66
N ASN A 358 -4.57 -37.56 -18.53
CA ASN A 358 -5.17 -37.37 -17.22
C ASN A 358 -5.58 -35.91 -16.95
N PHE A 359 -4.74 -34.93 -17.32
CA PHE A 359 -5.10 -33.51 -17.22
C PHE A 359 -6.33 -33.18 -18.07
N ARG A 360 -6.39 -33.67 -19.31
CA ARG A 360 -7.54 -33.45 -20.19
C ARG A 360 -8.84 -34.03 -19.63
N SER A 361 -8.77 -35.19 -18.98
CA SER A 361 -9.95 -35.85 -18.40
C SER A 361 -10.49 -35.12 -17.16
N ARG A 362 -9.61 -34.49 -16.37
CA ARG A 362 -9.96 -33.84 -15.08
C ARG A 362 -10.19 -32.34 -15.19
N ASP A 363 -9.44 -31.65 -16.04
CA ASP A 363 -9.57 -30.21 -16.27
C ASP A 363 -10.56 -29.93 -17.41
N ARG A 364 -11.83 -29.73 -17.05
CA ARG A 364 -12.89 -29.37 -18.01
C ARG A 364 -12.67 -28.01 -18.67
N ALA A 365 -11.80 -27.15 -18.12
CA ALA A 365 -11.50 -25.84 -18.68
C ALA A 365 -10.31 -25.88 -19.67
N MET A 366 -9.62 -27.02 -19.80
CA MET A 366 -8.51 -27.16 -20.73
C MET A 366 -9.02 -27.06 -22.18
N ASN A 367 -8.70 -25.94 -22.82
CA ASN A 367 -9.06 -25.71 -24.21
C ASN A 367 -8.15 -26.50 -25.18
N GLU A 368 -8.64 -26.70 -26.40
CA GLU A 368 -7.95 -27.48 -27.43
C GLU A 368 -6.58 -26.88 -27.81
N LYS A 369 -6.44 -25.54 -27.73
CA LYS A 369 -5.19 -24.83 -28.01
C LYS A 369 -4.12 -25.15 -26.96
N THR A 370 -4.46 -25.14 -25.68
CA THR A 370 -3.60 -25.50 -24.56
C THR A 370 -3.16 -26.95 -24.71
N TYR A 371 -4.10 -27.86 -24.96
CA TYR A 371 -3.81 -29.28 -25.17
C TYR A 371 -2.82 -29.50 -26.33
N LYS A 372 -3.09 -28.90 -27.51
CA LYS A 372 -2.19 -28.97 -28.68
C LYS A 372 -0.79 -28.42 -28.36
N THR A 373 -0.71 -27.34 -27.59
CA THR A 373 0.57 -26.74 -27.20
C THR A 373 1.36 -27.68 -26.28
N LEU A 374 0.71 -28.30 -25.30
CA LEU A 374 1.34 -29.26 -24.39
C LEU A 374 1.77 -30.53 -25.14
N LEU A 375 0.92 -31.07 -26.03
CA LEU A 375 1.26 -32.23 -26.86
C LEU A 375 2.48 -31.96 -27.77
N ASN A 376 2.52 -30.80 -28.43
CA ASN A 376 3.68 -30.40 -29.23
C ASN A 376 4.95 -30.28 -28.38
N THR A 377 4.82 -29.85 -27.11
CA THR A 377 5.96 -29.75 -26.19
C THR A 377 6.54 -31.15 -25.89
N LEU A 378 5.69 -32.16 -25.67
CA LEU A 378 6.14 -33.55 -25.47
C LEU A 378 6.90 -34.09 -26.69
N HIS A 379 6.37 -33.86 -27.91
CA HIS A 379 7.00 -34.32 -29.15
C HIS A 379 8.35 -33.67 -29.43
N PHE A 380 8.56 -32.42 -29.03
CA PHE A 380 9.83 -31.73 -29.24
C PHE A 380 10.92 -32.26 -28.31
N VAL A 381 10.60 -32.45 -27.02
CA VAL A 381 11.59 -32.88 -26.02
C VAL A 381 11.99 -34.35 -26.23
N ASN A 382 11.11 -35.21 -26.75
CA ASN A 382 11.45 -36.60 -27.07
C ASN A 382 12.34 -36.77 -28.33
N ARG A 383 12.66 -35.69 -29.07
CA ARG A 383 13.50 -35.73 -30.29
C ARG A 383 14.94 -35.24 -30.07
N GLU A 384 15.20 -34.57 -28.95
CA GLU A 384 16.56 -34.19 -28.49
C GLU A 384 17.13 -35.30 -27.61
#